data_AF-A0A7V1HV40-F1
#
_entry.id   AF-A0A7V1HV40-F1
#
_cell.length_a   1.000
_cell.length_b   1.000
_cell.length_c   1.000
_cell.angle_alpha   90.00
_cell.angle_beta   90.00
_cell.angle_gamma   90.00
#
_symmetry.space_group_name_H-M   'P 1'
#
loop_
_entity.id
_entity.type
_entity.pdbx_description
1 polymer ?
#
loop_
_entity_poly.entity_id
_entity_poly.type
_entity_poly.pdbx_seq_one_letter_code
_entity_poly.pdbx_strand_id
1 'polypeptide(L)' 'MEISRTEKKIPRCRRCPELREYCAEIARVKKRAYAGEDYWGKPVPGFGDPEARIWIIGLAPGAHGANRTGR' A
#
# COMPACT_ATOMS: atom_id res chain seq x y z
N MET A 1 18.43 11.25 5.98
CA MET A 1 17.76 10.05 5.42
C MET A 1 16.56 10.56 4.64
N GLU A 2 16.58 10.47 3.31
CA GLU A 2 15.59 11.13 2.46
C GLU A 2 14.35 10.22 2.27
N ILE A 3 13.19 10.62 2.81
CA ILE A 3 11.93 9.85 2.72
C ILE A 3 11.54 9.60 1.24
N SER A 4 11.79 10.58 0.38
CA SER A 4 11.53 10.56 -1.07
C SER A 4 12.12 9.33 -1.80
N ARG A 5 13.31 8.86 -1.39
CA ARG A 5 13.98 7.72 -2.01
C ARG A 5 13.33 6.41 -1.62
N THR A 6 12.87 6.31 -0.38
CA THR A 6 12.22 5.12 0.17
C THR A 6 10.82 4.96 -0.42
N GLU A 7 10.06 6.05 -0.52
CA GLU A 7 8.74 6.08 -1.16
C GLU A 7 8.77 5.59 -2.61
N LYS A 8 9.84 5.89 -3.36
CA LYS A 8 10.00 5.40 -4.74
C LYS A 8 10.36 3.92 -4.83
N LYS A 9 11.04 3.38 -3.81
CA LYS A 9 11.50 1.98 -3.79
C LYS A 9 10.42 1.01 -3.30
N ILE A 10 9.63 1.40 -2.30
CA ILE A 10 8.63 0.54 -1.67
C ILE A 10 7.65 -0.07 -2.69
N PRO A 11 7.02 0.71 -3.61
CA PRO A 11 6.05 0.17 -4.56
C PRO A 11 6.61 -0.88 -5.53
N ARG A 12 7.95 -0.97 -5.65
CA ARG A 12 8.65 -1.93 -6.51
C ARG A 12 9.09 -3.20 -5.77
N CYS A 13 8.89 -3.27 -4.45
CA CYS A 13 9.30 -4.42 -3.65
C CYS A 13 8.51 -5.68 -4.04
N ARG A 14 9.23 -6.80 -4.19
CA ARG A 14 8.67 -8.13 -4.49
C ARG A 14 9.21 -9.23 -3.58
N ARG A 15 9.74 -8.87 -2.40
CA ARG A 15 10.43 -9.81 -1.50
C ARG A 15 9.52 -10.86 -0.85
N CYS A 16 8.21 -10.62 -0.81
CA CYS A 16 7.22 -11.51 -0.20
C CYS A 16 6.23 -11.97 -1.28
N PRO A 17 6.50 -13.09 -2.00
CA PRO A 17 5.71 -13.50 -3.16
C PRO A 17 4.23 -13.71 -2.83
N GLU A 18 3.92 -14.42 -1.74
CA GLU A 18 2.55 -14.70 -1.30
C GLU A 18 1.73 -13.42 -1.05
N LEU A 19 2.32 -12.42 -0.39
CA LEU A 19 1.65 -11.14 -0.16
C LEU A 19 1.46 -10.36 -1.46
N ARG A 20 2.40 -10.46 -2.41
CA ARG A 20 2.27 -9.80 -3.71
C ARG A 20 1.15 -10.40 -4.54
N GLU A 21 1.02 -11.71 -4.52
CA GLU A 21 -0.06 -12.43 -5.18
C GLU A 21 -1.41 -12.08 -4.54
N TYR A 22 -1.52 -12.18 -3.21
CA TYR A 22 -2.73 -11.81 -2.47
C TYR A 22 -3.18 -10.37 -2.77
N CYS A 23 -2.29 -9.38 -2.65
CA CYS A 23 -2.62 -7.97 -2.93
C CYS A 23 -3.13 -7.77 -4.37
N ALA A 24 -2.49 -8.43 -5.34
CA ALA A 24 -2.85 -8.34 -6.75
C ALA A 24 -4.20 -9.02 -7.04
N GLU A 25 -4.46 -10.17 -6.42
CA GLU A 25 -5.73 -10.85 -6.52
C GLU A 25 -6.88 -9.99 -5.98
N ILE A 26 -6.72 -9.41 -4.79
CA ILE A 26 -7.72 -8.50 -4.21
C ILE A 26 -7.96 -7.28 -5.11
N ALA A 27 -6.91 -6.72 -5.73
CA ALA A 27 -7.04 -5.61 -6.66
C ALA A 27 -7.79 -5.98 -7.95
N ARG A 28 -7.72 -7.25 -8.37
CA ARG A 28 -8.43 -7.78 -9.53
C ARG A 28 -9.88 -8.13 -9.21
N VAL A 29 -10.13 -8.85 -8.12
CA VAL A 29 -11.45 -9.35 -7.72
C VAL A 29 -12.32 -8.22 -7.18
N LYS A 30 -11.72 -7.36 -6.34
CA LYS A 30 -12.34 -6.22 -5.66
C LYS A 30 -13.53 -6.59 -4.76
N LYS A 31 -13.81 -5.75 -3.77
CA LYS A 31 -15.08 -5.84 -3.02
C LYS A 31 -16.21 -5.29 -3.90
N ARG A 32 -17.40 -5.89 -3.90
CA ARG A 32 -18.59 -5.41 -4.66
C ARG A 32 -18.85 -3.91 -4.51
N ALA A 33 -18.70 -3.38 -3.29
CA ALA A 33 -18.88 -1.97 -2.99
C ALA A 33 -17.89 -1.03 -3.72
N TYR A 34 -16.74 -1.57 -4.16
CA TYR A 34 -15.64 -0.83 -4.80
C TYR A 34 -15.31 -1.42 -6.19
N ALA A 35 -16.25 -2.14 -6.82
CA ALA A 35 -15.98 -2.87 -8.06
C ALA A 35 -15.55 -1.94 -9.22
N GLY A 36 -16.11 -0.73 -9.26
CA GLY A 36 -15.78 0.30 -10.25
C GLY A 36 -14.54 1.15 -9.93
N GLU A 37 -13.85 0.90 -8.81
CA GLU A 37 -12.67 1.69 -8.43
C GLU A 37 -11.38 1.02 -8.89
N ASP A 38 -10.38 1.83 -9.24
CA ASP A 38 -9.02 1.34 -9.49
C ASP A 38 -8.30 1.09 -8.17
N TYR A 39 -7.77 -0.13 -8.02
CA TYR A 39 -7.03 -0.53 -6.83
C TYR A 39 -5.53 -0.29 -7.02
N TRP A 40 -4.88 0.17 -5.97
CA TRP A 40 -3.43 0.32 -5.91
C TRP A 40 -2.68 -1.02 -6.10
N GLY A 41 -3.06 -2.07 -5.36
CA GLY A 41 -2.55 -3.44 -5.53
C GLY A 41 -1.04 -3.63 -5.30
N LYS A 42 -0.35 -2.61 -4.75
CA LYS A 42 1.11 -2.55 -4.60
C LYS A 42 1.49 -2.33 -3.13
N PRO A 43 2.77 -2.51 -2.75
CA PRO A 43 3.22 -2.12 -1.42
C PRO A 43 2.93 -0.62 -1.21
N VAL A 44 2.51 -0.26 0.00
CA VAL A 44 2.04 1.08 0.33
C VAL A 44 3.18 1.85 1.03
N PRO A 45 3.68 2.96 0.47
CA PRO A 45 4.59 3.84 1.17
C PRO A 45 3.95 4.43 2.43
N GLY A 46 4.77 4.80 3.41
CA GLY A 46 4.30 5.68 4.48
C GLY A 46 3.84 7.03 3.91
N PHE A 47 2.95 7.70 4.64
CA PHE A 47 2.47 9.04 4.29
C PHE A 47 2.53 9.92 5.54
N GLY A 48 2.58 11.23 5.33
CA GLY A 48 2.55 12.22 6.40
C GLY A 48 3.58 13.31 6.18
N ASP A 49 3.76 14.12 7.22
CA ASP A 49 4.74 15.19 7.22
C ASP A 49 6.16 14.60 7.40
N PRO A 50 7.10 14.84 6.46
CA PRO A 50 8.51 14.46 6.62
C PRO A 50 9.17 15.00 7.90
N GLU A 51 8.66 16.09 8.45
CA GLU A 51 9.13 16.74 9.67
C GLU A 51 8.29 16.37 10.91
N ALA A 52 7.38 15.40 10.78
CA ALA A 52 6.54 14.94 11.89
C ALA A 52 7.37 14.50 13.10
N ARG A 53 6.97 14.98 14.28
CA ARG A 53 7.58 14.63 15.58
C ARG A 53 7.04 13.34 16.17
N ILE A 54 5.93 12.82 15.63
CA ILE A 54 5.23 11.62 16.10
C ILE A 54 4.98 10.71 14.91
N TRP A 55 5.21 9.41 15.10
CA TRP A 55 5.00 8.37 14.10
C TRP A 55 3.95 7.37 14.60
N ILE A 56 2.97 7.08 13.75
CA ILE A 56 1.96 6.03 14.02
C ILE A 56 2.30 4.84 13.13
N ILE A 57 2.67 3.72 13.76
CA ILE A 57 3.04 2.49 13.06
C ILE A 57 1.91 1.48 13.20
N GLY A 58 1.21 1.21 12.10
CA GLY A 58 0.17 0.20 12.03
C GLY A 58 0.72 -1.22 11.81
N LEU A 59 -0.18 -2.21 11.82
CA LEU A 59 0.17 -3.61 11.58
C LEU A 59 0.45 -3.90 10.09
N ALA A 60 -0.54 -3.62 9.22
CA ALA A 60 -0.47 -3.91 7.79
C ALA A 60 -1.55 -3.12 7.01
N PRO A 61 -1.38 -2.94 5.69
CA PRO A 61 -2.43 -2.40 4.82
C PRO A 61 -3.69 -3.29 4.82
N GLY A 62 -4.86 -2.68 4.99
CA GLY A 62 -6.14 -3.38 4.80
C GLY A 62 -6.40 -3.72 3.33
N ALA A 63 -6.98 -4.90 3.06
CA ALA A 63 -7.24 -5.43 1.72
C ALA A 63 -8.04 -4.47 0.79
N HIS A 64 -8.99 -3.73 1.36
CA HIS A 64 -9.81 -2.74 0.66
C HIS A 64 -9.65 -1.31 1.22
N GLY A 65 -8.65 -1.11 2.08
CA GLY A 65 -8.21 0.20 2.56
C GLY A 65 -7.02 0.65 1.74
N ALA A 66 -5.84 0.69 2.37
CA ALA A 66 -4.60 1.09 1.73
C ALA A 66 -4.18 0.25 0.50
N ASN A 67 -4.57 -1.03 0.39
CA ASN A 67 -4.34 -1.80 -0.84
C ASN A 67 -5.23 -1.35 -2.03
N ARG A 68 -6.32 -0.62 -1.74
CA ARG A 68 -7.14 0.06 -2.75
C ARG A 68 -6.63 1.48 -3.01
N THR A 69 -6.40 2.26 -1.95
CA THR A 69 -6.12 3.72 -2.04
C THR A 69 -4.65 4.08 -2.22
N GLY A 70 -3.72 3.18 -1.89
CA GLY A 70 -2.27 3.45 -1.90
C GLY A 70 -1.79 4.34 -0.76
N ARG A 71 -2.62 4.58 0.25
CA ARG A 71 -2.34 5.32 1.50
C ARG A 71 -3.31 4.89 2.59
#